data_AF-A0A351IM98-F1
#
_entry.id   AF-A0A351IM98-F1
#
_cell.length_a   1.000
_cell.length_b   1.000
_cell.length_c   1.000
_cell.angle_alpha   90.00
_cell.angle_beta   90.00
_cell.angle_gamma   90.00
#
_symmetry.space_group_name_H-M   'P 1'
#
loop_
_entity.id
_entity.type
_entity.pdbx_description
1 polymer ?
#
loop_
_entity_poly.entity_id
_entity_poly.type
_entity_poly.pdbx_seq_one_letter_code
_entity_poly.pdbx_strand_id
1 'polypeptide(L)'
;MHCFDTLFREFFFDRVTSMQSQRNLFKRLGMRLFSLFLSLVFSLGASSWASEALPVKHAVQIVSFRKHREQRMKIGSHRPHLAHPLVILDAGHGGKDPGVKMGSILEKRLALTTALLIKRALENLGYRVILTRSRDVFLPLSRRVRIANKMEGTLFASIHYNSAPNSDAKGVEVYYTSSPKDKERTKESKHLGNCVLHQMIDQTGMLSRGVKKGNFYVIRETAMPSILIEGGFMTNLQEFSQLKKREFLSKLAQGIASGVDKYLKS
;
A
#
# COMPACT_ATOMS: atom_id res chain seq x y z
N MET A 1 53.82 27.65 -29.60
CA MET A 1 53.14 28.40 -30.68
C MET A 1 51.65 28.25 -30.42
N HIS A 2 51.05 29.18 -29.68
CA HIS A 2 50.43 30.43 -30.19
C HIS A 2 49.25 30.13 -31.12
N CYS A 3 48.07 30.73 -31.00
CA CYS A 3 47.55 31.76 -30.09
C CYS A 3 46.06 31.91 -30.45
N PHE A 4 45.20 32.17 -29.45
CA PHE A 4 44.27 33.31 -29.36
C PHE A 4 43.39 33.69 -30.57
N ASP A 5 42.17 34.19 -30.46
CA ASP A 5 41.19 34.48 -29.39
C ASP A 5 40.04 35.24 -30.10
N THR A 6 39.00 35.60 -29.35
CA THR A 6 37.91 36.54 -29.66
C THR A 6 36.73 36.01 -30.47
N LEU A 7 35.63 35.72 -29.76
CA LEU A 7 34.54 36.70 -29.63
C LEU A 7 33.66 36.37 -28.39
N PHE A 8 33.55 37.38 -27.54
CA PHE A 8 32.88 37.43 -26.23
C PHE A 8 31.73 38.45 -26.34
N ARG A 9 30.71 38.34 -25.47
CA ARG A 9 29.48 39.17 -25.30
C ARG A 9 28.30 38.70 -26.18
N GLU A 10 27.11 38.36 -25.68
CA GLU A 10 26.34 38.78 -24.50
C GLU A 10 25.47 37.62 -23.93
N PHE A 11 24.75 37.90 -22.84
CA PHE A 11 23.79 37.04 -22.09
C PHE A 11 24.31 36.32 -20.85
N PHE A 12 24.61 37.12 -19.83
CA PHE A 12 24.48 36.74 -18.42
C PHE A 12 23.59 37.78 -17.71
N PHE A 13 22.81 37.33 -16.72
CA PHE A 13 21.69 37.98 -15.98
C PHE A 13 20.30 37.83 -16.62
N ASP A 14 19.47 36.93 -16.09
CA ASP A 14 18.44 37.32 -15.11
C ASP A 14 17.68 36.10 -14.50
N ARG A 15 17.32 36.24 -13.21
CA ARG A 15 16.27 35.50 -12.47
C ARG A 15 16.44 34.02 -12.08
N VAL A 16 17.30 33.82 -11.07
CA VAL A 16 16.93 33.05 -9.87
C VAL A 16 16.13 33.99 -8.96
N THR A 17 14.81 33.86 -8.87
CA THR A 17 13.95 34.39 -7.76
C THR A 17 12.49 34.01 -8.02
N SER A 18 12.10 32.79 -7.66
CA SER A 18 10.72 32.29 -7.80
C SER A 18 10.25 31.51 -6.56
N MET A 19 10.63 31.94 -5.35
CA MET A 19 10.04 31.43 -4.08
C MET A 19 9.95 32.49 -2.97
N GLN A 20 9.95 33.78 -3.32
CA GLN A 20 9.91 34.88 -2.34
C GLN A 20 8.79 35.92 -2.54
N SER A 21 8.00 35.85 -3.64
CA SER A 21 6.91 36.81 -3.88
C SER A 21 5.51 36.36 -3.41
N GLN A 22 5.33 35.14 -2.91
CA GLN A 22 4.04 34.67 -2.38
C GLN A 22 3.94 34.71 -0.84
N ARG A 23 5.07 34.93 -0.12
CA ARG A 23 5.10 35.07 1.34
C ARG A 23 4.94 36.51 1.85
N ASN A 24 5.03 37.51 0.97
CA ASN A 24 4.91 38.94 1.33
C ASN A 24 3.53 39.54 1.00
N LEU A 25 2.62 38.78 0.41
CA LEU A 25 1.24 39.19 0.14
C LEU A 25 0.30 38.94 1.35
N PHE A 26 0.60 37.95 2.19
CA PHE A 26 -0.16 37.66 3.42
C PHE A 26 0.29 38.43 4.66
N LYS A 27 1.39 39.21 4.60
CA LYS A 27 1.87 40.05 5.70
C LYS A 27 1.49 41.53 5.58
N ARG A 28 0.75 41.93 4.53
CA ARG A 28 0.34 43.33 4.27
C ARG A 28 -1.17 43.57 4.36
N LEU A 29 -1.98 42.59 4.80
CA LEU A 29 -3.44 42.74 4.89
C LEU A 29 -4.05 42.51 6.29
N GLY A 30 -3.23 42.39 7.34
CA GLY A 30 -3.68 41.89 8.65
C GLY A 30 -3.34 42.73 9.88
N MET A 31 -2.92 43.98 9.73
CA MET A 31 -2.70 44.90 10.87
C MET A 31 -2.74 46.35 10.36
N ARG A 32 -3.88 47.03 10.55
CA ARG A 32 -4.05 48.49 10.70
C ARG A 32 -5.50 48.89 10.37
N LEU A 33 -6.42 48.64 11.30
CA LEU A 33 -7.61 49.46 11.47
C LEU A 33 -7.89 49.54 12.97
N PHE A 34 -7.16 50.44 13.64
CA PHE A 34 -7.47 50.89 14.99
C PHE A 34 -7.08 52.36 15.08
N SER A 35 -8.04 53.26 14.86
CA SER A 35 -8.33 54.40 15.74
C SER A 35 -9.40 55.30 15.12
N LEU A 36 -10.25 55.87 15.98
CA LEU A 36 -11.25 56.93 15.80
C LEU A 36 -12.69 56.41 15.63
N PHE A 37 -13.41 56.28 16.76
CA PHE A 37 -14.47 57.24 17.14
C PHE A 37 -14.89 57.10 18.63
N LEU A 38 -14.77 58.23 19.34
CA LEU A 38 -15.39 58.75 20.58
C LEU A 38 -16.17 57.86 21.60
N SER A 39 -15.65 57.86 22.84
CA SER A 39 -16.21 58.20 24.18
C SER A 39 -17.63 57.84 24.69
N LEU A 40 -17.67 57.53 26.01
CA LEU A 40 -18.76 57.34 27.00
C LEU A 40 -19.36 55.91 27.06
N VAL A 41 -19.42 55.15 28.17
CA VAL A 41 -19.64 55.45 29.61
C VAL A 41 -18.94 54.41 30.52
N PHE A 42 -18.50 54.87 31.69
CA PHE A 42 -17.93 54.13 32.84
C PHE A 42 -18.84 52.99 33.40
N SER A 43 -18.26 51.89 33.92
CA SER A 43 -18.17 51.59 35.37
C SER A 43 -17.96 50.09 35.69
N LEU A 44 -17.04 49.84 36.64
CA LEU A 44 -16.83 48.69 37.54
C LEU A 44 -16.21 47.37 37.04
N GLY A 45 -15.09 47.00 37.68
CA GLY A 45 -14.77 45.59 37.95
C GLY A 45 -13.32 45.14 37.79
N ALA A 46 -12.35 45.83 38.41
CA ALA A 46 -10.99 45.29 38.59
C ALA A 46 -10.92 44.39 39.83
N SER A 47 -10.25 43.24 39.72
CA SER A 47 -9.50 42.66 40.85
C SER A 47 -8.56 41.54 40.38
N SER A 48 -7.25 41.78 40.58
CA SER A 48 -6.20 40.83 41.03
C SER A 48 -6.02 39.51 40.25
N TRP A 49 -4.83 39.02 39.93
CA TRP A 49 -3.77 38.60 40.84
C TRP A 49 -2.41 38.67 40.12
N ALA A 50 -1.41 39.17 40.84
CA ALA A 50 -0.02 39.20 40.44
C ALA A 50 0.74 38.02 41.08
N SER A 51 1.90 37.75 40.47
CA SER A 51 3.13 37.18 41.04
C SER A 51 3.12 35.75 41.57
N GLU A 52 3.87 34.88 40.90
CA GLU A 52 4.93 34.09 41.57
C GLU A 52 5.97 33.59 40.56
N ALA A 53 7.19 34.12 40.68
CA ALA A 53 8.38 33.65 40.01
C ALA A 53 9.33 33.10 41.09
N LEU A 54 9.85 31.88 40.89
CA LEU A 54 10.91 31.32 41.73
C LEU A 54 11.97 30.58 40.88
N PRO A 55 13.22 30.49 41.38
CA PRO A 55 14.42 30.64 40.55
C PRO A 55 15.18 29.34 40.25
N VAL A 56 15.95 29.38 39.17
CA VAL A 56 16.90 28.34 38.73
C VAL A 56 18.16 28.39 39.61
N LYS A 57 18.56 27.25 40.20
CA LYS A 57 19.88 27.06 40.80
C LYS A 57 20.64 25.93 40.10
N HIS A 58 21.77 26.31 39.51
CA HIS A 58 22.77 25.42 38.94
C HIS A 58 23.57 24.71 40.05
N ALA A 59 23.85 23.42 39.87
CA ALA A 59 24.96 22.74 40.52
C ALA A 59 25.66 21.85 39.49
N VAL A 60 26.85 22.28 39.06
CA VAL A 60 27.77 21.50 38.25
C VAL A 60 28.60 20.66 39.20
N GLN A 61 28.49 19.33 39.11
CA GLN A 61 29.35 18.40 39.83
C GLN A 61 30.32 17.78 38.83
N ILE A 62 31.59 18.13 38.96
CA ILE A 62 32.70 17.57 38.18
C ILE A 62 32.96 16.16 38.70
N VAL A 63 32.60 15.15 37.92
CA VAL A 63 32.96 13.74 38.20
C VAL A 63 34.19 13.40 37.37
N SER A 64 35.24 12.90 38.02
CA SER A 64 36.51 12.54 37.41
C SER A 64 36.34 11.44 36.36
N PHE A 65 36.82 11.68 35.14
CA PHE A 65 36.84 10.70 34.07
C PHE A 65 37.88 9.60 34.35
N ARG A 66 37.42 8.41 34.74
CA ARG A 66 38.23 7.19 34.72
C ARG A 66 38.10 6.54 33.34
N LYS A 67 39.22 6.44 32.63
CA LYS A 67 39.35 5.91 31.26
C LYS A 67 39.03 4.41 31.23
N HIS A 68 37.76 4.04 31.03
CA HIS A 68 37.37 2.66 30.76
C HIS A 68 37.30 2.42 29.25
N ARG A 69 38.02 1.37 28.83
CA ARG A 69 38.08 0.78 27.49
C ARG A 69 36.70 0.73 26.82
N GLU A 70 36.60 1.33 25.64
CA GLU A 70 35.50 1.08 24.71
C GLU A 70 35.55 -0.38 24.22
N GLN A 71 34.76 -1.25 24.84
CA GLN A 71 34.26 -2.41 24.11
C GLN A 71 33.28 -1.87 23.07
N ARG A 72 33.68 -1.89 21.79
CA ARG A 72 32.77 -1.69 20.65
C ARG A 72 31.68 -2.75 20.73
N MET A 73 30.57 -2.39 21.38
CA MET A 73 29.30 -3.07 21.23
C MET A 73 28.97 -3.03 19.74
N LYS A 74 28.99 -4.20 19.09
CA LYS A 74 28.38 -4.37 17.78
C LYS A 74 26.89 -4.10 17.99
N ILE A 75 26.47 -2.85 17.78
CA ILE A 75 25.06 -2.52 17.59
C ILE A 75 24.69 -3.20 16.28
N GLY A 76 24.24 -4.45 16.37
CA GLY A 76 23.56 -5.11 15.29
C GLY A 76 22.44 -4.18 14.86
N SER A 77 22.37 -3.89 13.57
CA SER A 77 21.34 -3.06 12.97
C SER A 77 19.98 -3.73 13.09
N HIS A 78 19.42 -3.75 14.31
CA HIS A 78 18.01 -4.00 14.53
C HIS A 78 17.28 -2.77 14.02
N ARG A 79 16.86 -2.82 12.75
CA ARG A 79 15.87 -1.88 12.23
C ARG A 79 14.54 -2.24 12.90
N PRO A 80 14.01 -1.47 13.87
CA PRO A 80 12.82 -1.84 14.61
C PRO A 80 11.53 -1.52 13.83
N HIS A 81 11.52 -1.71 12.51
CA HIS A 81 10.44 -1.26 11.61
C HIS A 81 9.68 -2.37 10.87
N LEU A 82 9.96 -3.65 11.11
CA LEU A 82 9.22 -4.76 10.47
C LEU A 82 8.10 -5.34 11.36
N ALA A 83 7.38 -4.48 12.09
CA ALA A 83 6.44 -4.96 13.11
C ALA A 83 5.22 -5.75 12.55
N HIS A 84 4.88 -5.63 11.26
CA HIS A 84 3.74 -6.35 10.66
C HIS A 84 4.02 -6.74 9.20
N PRO A 85 3.71 -7.99 8.77
CA PRO A 85 3.80 -8.42 7.37
C PRO A 85 3.09 -7.47 6.40
N LEU A 86 3.67 -7.29 5.22
CA LEU A 86 3.11 -6.47 4.15
C LEU A 86 2.55 -7.37 3.03
N VAL A 87 1.24 -7.33 2.84
CA VAL A 87 0.54 -8.05 1.78
C VAL A 87 0.36 -7.13 0.57
N ILE A 88 0.81 -7.58 -0.60
CA ILE A 88 0.57 -6.88 -1.86
C ILE A 88 -0.60 -7.55 -2.59
N LEU A 89 -1.67 -6.80 -2.81
CA LEU A 89 -2.85 -7.25 -3.54
C LEU A 89 -2.87 -6.65 -4.95
N ASP A 90 -2.99 -7.49 -5.96
CA ASP A 90 -3.10 -7.07 -7.35
C ASP A 90 -4.52 -7.31 -7.86
N ALA A 91 -5.24 -6.24 -8.17
CA ALA A 91 -6.54 -6.37 -8.82
C ALA A 91 -6.32 -6.51 -10.34
N GLY A 92 -6.59 -7.70 -10.89
CA GLY A 92 -6.43 -8.02 -12.30
C GLY A 92 -7.08 -7.00 -13.25
N HIS A 93 -6.54 -6.86 -14.47
CA HIS A 93 -7.08 -5.97 -15.51
C HIS A 93 -7.17 -4.49 -15.07
N GLY A 94 -8.04 -3.69 -15.70
CA GLY A 94 -8.30 -2.30 -15.34
C GLY A 94 -8.18 -1.31 -16.50
N GLY A 95 -8.90 -0.19 -16.41
CA GLY A 95 -8.93 0.84 -17.45
C GLY A 95 -9.38 0.26 -18.79
N LYS A 96 -8.51 0.35 -19.80
CA LYS A 96 -8.74 -0.16 -21.16
C LYS A 96 -8.83 -1.69 -21.26
N ASP A 97 -8.34 -2.41 -20.26
CA ASP A 97 -8.41 -3.87 -20.22
C ASP A 97 -9.60 -4.27 -19.33
N PRO A 98 -10.73 -4.73 -19.91
CA PRO A 98 -11.90 -5.13 -19.14
C PRO A 98 -11.74 -6.49 -18.45
N GLY A 99 -10.78 -7.32 -18.88
CA GLY A 99 -10.84 -8.77 -18.67
C GLY A 99 -12.08 -9.38 -19.32
N VAL A 100 -12.61 -10.43 -18.71
CA VAL A 100 -13.86 -11.06 -19.14
C VAL A 100 -15.04 -10.09 -19.00
N LYS A 101 -15.89 -10.04 -20.03
CA LYS A 101 -17.17 -9.31 -20.00
C LYS A 101 -18.33 -10.30 -20.08
N MET A 102 -19.21 -10.26 -19.09
CA MET A 102 -20.46 -11.02 -19.12
C MET A 102 -21.63 -10.11 -18.76
N GLY A 103 -22.51 -9.85 -19.73
CA GLY A 103 -23.56 -8.82 -19.61
C GLY A 103 -22.95 -7.43 -19.30
N SER A 104 -23.41 -6.82 -18.21
CA SER A 104 -22.91 -5.52 -17.70
C SER A 104 -21.73 -5.64 -16.72
N ILE A 105 -21.34 -6.86 -16.35
CA ILE A 105 -20.28 -7.13 -15.39
C ILE A 105 -18.95 -7.34 -16.12
N LEU A 106 -17.92 -6.69 -15.61
CA LEU A 106 -16.55 -6.77 -16.12
C LEU A 106 -15.66 -7.35 -15.03
N GLU A 107 -14.78 -8.28 -15.42
CA GLU A 107 -13.81 -8.90 -14.51
C GLU A 107 -13.00 -7.84 -13.76
N LYS A 108 -12.52 -6.80 -14.44
CA LYS A 108 -11.76 -5.71 -13.81
C LYS A 108 -12.48 -5.05 -12.62
N ARG A 109 -13.81 -5.02 -12.64
CA ARG A 109 -14.64 -4.42 -11.57
C ARG A 109 -14.83 -5.40 -10.43
N LEU A 110 -15.07 -6.68 -10.74
CA LEU A 110 -15.13 -7.74 -9.74
C LEU A 110 -13.78 -7.86 -9.01
N ALA A 111 -12.68 -8.00 -9.75
CA ALA A 111 -11.33 -8.08 -9.20
C ALA A 111 -10.99 -6.89 -8.29
N LEU A 112 -11.33 -5.66 -8.70
CA LEU A 112 -11.11 -4.47 -7.87
C LEU A 112 -11.95 -4.50 -6.59
N THR A 113 -13.24 -4.85 -6.71
CA THR A 113 -14.15 -4.91 -5.56
C THR A 113 -13.68 -5.94 -4.55
N THR A 114 -13.32 -7.13 -5.01
CA THR A 114 -12.82 -8.22 -4.17
C THR A 114 -11.49 -7.85 -3.53
N ALA A 115 -10.55 -7.24 -4.26
CA ALA A 115 -9.27 -6.79 -3.70
C ALA A 115 -9.45 -5.73 -2.59
N LEU A 116 -10.42 -4.81 -2.74
CA LEU A 116 -10.76 -3.83 -1.70
C LEU A 116 -11.36 -4.48 -0.45
N LEU A 117 -12.19 -5.52 -0.63
CA LEU A 117 -12.76 -6.28 0.48
C LEU A 117 -11.68 -7.10 1.21
N ILE A 118 -10.78 -7.76 0.47
CA ILE A 118 -9.65 -8.50 1.04
C ILE A 118 -8.74 -7.53 1.82
N LYS A 119 -8.44 -6.35 1.25
CA LYS A 119 -7.66 -5.32 1.93
C LYS A 119 -8.25 -4.98 3.28
N ARG A 120 -9.55 -4.68 3.34
CA ARG A 120 -10.23 -4.35 4.59
C ARG A 120 -10.16 -5.50 5.60
N ALA A 121 -10.40 -6.74 5.15
CA ALA A 121 -10.34 -7.91 6.02
C ALA A 121 -8.93 -8.14 6.61
N LEU A 122 -7.89 -8.01 5.79
CA LEU A 122 -6.49 -8.15 6.23
C LEU A 122 -6.05 -7.01 7.17
N GLU A 123 -6.48 -5.77 6.91
CA GLU A 123 -6.18 -4.64 7.80
C GLU A 123 -6.85 -4.80 9.16
N ASN A 124 -8.07 -5.33 9.20
CA ASN A 124 -8.75 -5.67 10.46
C ASN A 124 -8.02 -6.77 11.26
N LEU A 125 -7.21 -7.61 10.60
CA LEU A 125 -6.34 -8.61 11.24
C LEU A 125 -4.97 -8.03 11.64
N GLY A 126 -4.72 -6.74 11.39
CA GLY A 126 -3.47 -6.05 11.75
C GLY A 126 -2.38 -6.08 10.67
N TYR A 127 -2.68 -6.58 9.46
CA TYR A 127 -1.71 -6.62 8.37
C TYR A 127 -1.63 -5.29 7.63
N ARG A 128 -0.43 -4.98 7.14
CA ARG A 128 -0.24 -3.87 6.18
C ARG A 128 -0.62 -4.36 4.80
N VAL A 129 -1.37 -3.55 4.05
CA VAL A 129 -1.82 -3.93 2.70
C VAL A 129 -1.59 -2.81 1.69
N ILE A 130 -0.99 -3.16 0.56
CA ILE A 130 -0.87 -2.27 -0.60
C ILE A 130 -1.57 -2.90 -1.80
N LEU A 131 -2.40 -2.10 -2.48
CA LEU A 131 -3.00 -2.47 -3.75
C LEU A 131 -2.13 -1.98 -4.91
N THR A 132 -1.96 -2.80 -5.95
CA THR A 132 -1.33 -2.32 -7.20
C THR A 132 -2.16 -1.19 -7.83
N ARG A 133 -3.50 -1.30 -7.78
CA ARG A 133 -4.46 -0.25 -8.12
C ARG A 133 -5.63 -0.23 -7.15
N SER A 134 -6.08 0.97 -6.77
CA SER A 134 -7.27 1.21 -5.93
C SER A 134 -8.45 1.82 -6.69
N ARG A 135 -8.33 1.96 -8.01
CA ARG A 135 -9.34 2.54 -8.92
C ARG A 135 -9.32 1.83 -10.28
N ASP A 136 -10.26 2.18 -11.15
CA ASP A 136 -10.33 1.62 -12.51
C ASP A 136 -9.31 2.26 -13.45
N VAL A 137 -8.05 1.82 -13.33
CA VAL A 137 -6.93 2.26 -14.18
C VAL A 137 -6.20 1.05 -14.75
N PHE A 138 -5.68 1.21 -15.97
CA PHE A 138 -4.85 0.17 -16.58
C PHE A 138 -3.44 0.23 -16.00
N LEU A 139 -2.93 -0.92 -15.55
CA LEU A 139 -1.52 -1.08 -15.16
C LEU A 139 -0.88 -2.21 -15.98
N PRO A 140 0.23 -1.93 -16.69
CA PRO A 140 1.03 -2.97 -17.32
C PRO A 140 1.51 -4.00 -16.30
N LEU A 141 1.64 -5.27 -16.70
CA LEU A 141 2.08 -6.36 -15.83
C LEU A 141 3.44 -6.07 -15.16
N SER A 142 4.38 -5.49 -15.90
CA SER A 142 5.68 -5.07 -15.37
C SER A 142 5.60 -3.99 -14.28
N ARG A 143 4.59 -3.12 -14.32
CA ARG A 143 4.37 -2.11 -13.28
C ARG A 143 3.84 -2.74 -12.00
N ARG A 144 2.95 -3.73 -12.11
CA ARG A 144 2.40 -4.48 -10.96
C ARG A 144 3.52 -5.18 -10.20
N VAL A 145 4.37 -5.90 -10.93
CA VAL A 145 5.57 -6.56 -10.40
C VAL A 145 6.53 -5.56 -9.76
N ARG A 146 6.79 -4.43 -10.43
CA ARG A 146 7.67 -3.38 -9.89
C ARG A 146 7.17 -2.83 -8.56
N ILE A 147 5.85 -2.64 -8.41
CA ILE A 147 5.26 -2.20 -7.14
C ILE A 147 5.54 -3.25 -6.06
N ALA A 148 5.22 -4.52 -6.32
CA ALA A 148 5.42 -5.60 -5.36
C ALA A 148 6.88 -5.73 -4.91
N ASN A 149 7.82 -5.77 -5.87
CA ASN A 149 9.24 -5.93 -5.59
C ASN A 149 9.84 -4.69 -4.90
N LYS A 150 9.46 -3.47 -5.32
CA LYS A 150 9.96 -2.23 -4.70
C LYS A 150 9.48 -2.07 -3.25
N MET A 151 8.27 -2.55 -2.95
CA MET A 151 7.71 -2.48 -1.60
C MET A 151 8.20 -3.60 -0.69
N GLU A 152 8.96 -4.56 -1.23
CA GLU A 152 9.47 -5.73 -0.47
C GLU A 152 8.34 -6.44 0.28
N GLY A 153 7.23 -6.68 -0.43
CA GLY A 153 6.06 -7.36 0.15
C GLY A 153 6.41 -8.73 0.71
N THR A 154 5.84 -9.09 1.86
CA THR A 154 5.96 -10.42 2.45
C THR A 154 5.33 -11.48 1.55
N LEU A 155 4.22 -11.15 0.88
CA LEU A 155 3.61 -11.98 -0.15
C LEU A 155 2.86 -11.13 -1.19
N PHE A 156 2.56 -11.75 -2.33
CA PHE A 156 1.79 -11.16 -3.43
C PHE A 156 0.59 -12.05 -3.79
N ALA A 157 -0.60 -11.45 -3.94
CA ALA A 157 -1.79 -12.15 -4.41
C ALA A 157 -2.48 -11.35 -5.52
N SER A 158 -2.56 -11.93 -6.72
CA SER A 158 -3.35 -11.38 -7.83
C SER A 158 -4.76 -11.96 -7.86
N ILE A 159 -5.77 -11.12 -8.03
CA ILE A 159 -7.18 -11.46 -7.99
C ILE A 159 -7.78 -11.36 -9.39
N HIS A 160 -8.33 -12.47 -9.87
CA HIS A 160 -8.94 -12.65 -11.18
C HIS A 160 -10.25 -13.45 -11.08
N TYR A 161 -10.98 -13.48 -12.19
CA TYR A 161 -12.13 -14.37 -12.36
C TYR A 161 -12.07 -15.07 -13.70
N ASN A 162 -12.35 -16.36 -13.67
CA ASN A 162 -12.11 -17.24 -14.79
C ASN A 162 -13.21 -17.12 -15.85
N SER A 163 -12.93 -17.66 -17.02
CA SER A 163 -13.87 -17.85 -18.11
C SER A 163 -13.46 -19.08 -18.91
N ALA A 164 -14.44 -19.88 -19.29
CA ALA A 164 -14.24 -21.03 -20.16
C ALA A 164 -15.32 -21.11 -21.24
N PRO A 165 -14.99 -21.67 -22.43
CA PRO A 165 -15.98 -21.96 -23.47
C PRO A 165 -17.09 -22.90 -23.00
N ASN A 166 -16.73 -23.88 -22.16
CA ASN A 166 -17.71 -24.73 -21.49
C ASN A 166 -18.35 -23.97 -20.32
N SER A 167 -19.62 -23.63 -20.44
CA SER A 167 -20.39 -22.90 -19.40
C SER A 167 -20.59 -23.69 -18.11
N ASP A 168 -20.37 -25.01 -18.11
CA ASP A 168 -20.45 -25.85 -16.91
C ASP A 168 -19.18 -25.80 -16.05
N ALA A 169 -18.09 -25.23 -16.58
CA ALA A 169 -16.87 -25.03 -15.80
C ALA A 169 -17.14 -24.09 -14.63
N LYS A 170 -16.87 -24.55 -13.41
CA LYS A 170 -17.11 -23.84 -12.15
C LYS A 170 -16.07 -24.19 -11.10
N GLY A 171 -16.00 -23.38 -10.04
CA GLY A 171 -15.14 -23.55 -8.88
C GLY A 171 -14.00 -22.54 -8.82
N VAL A 172 -13.30 -22.54 -7.69
CA VAL A 172 -12.13 -21.71 -7.43
C VAL A 172 -10.83 -22.46 -7.69
N GLU A 173 -9.82 -21.76 -8.20
CA GLU A 173 -8.46 -22.26 -8.33
C GLU A 173 -7.43 -21.21 -7.93
N VAL A 174 -6.27 -21.70 -7.51
CA VAL A 174 -5.12 -20.85 -7.18
C VAL A 174 -3.92 -21.32 -7.98
N TYR A 175 -3.23 -20.38 -8.60
CA TYR A 175 -2.02 -20.62 -9.34
C TYR A 175 -0.81 -20.10 -8.58
N TYR A 176 0.25 -20.90 -8.55
CA TYR A 176 1.59 -20.48 -8.17
C TYR A 176 2.54 -20.79 -9.33
N THR A 177 3.79 -20.35 -9.24
CA THR A 177 4.78 -20.65 -10.27
C THR A 177 6.04 -21.27 -9.68
N SER A 178 6.77 -22.01 -10.51
CA SER A 178 8.07 -22.55 -10.12
C SER A 178 9.17 -21.53 -10.42
N SER A 179 10.03 -21.27 -9.44
CA SER A 179 11.25 -20.50 -9.61
C SER A 179 12.45 -21.44 -9.54
N PRO A 180 13.15 -21.69 -10.67
CA PRO A 180 14.33 -22.55 -10.68
C PRO A 180 15.45 -22.03 -9.77
N LYS A 181 15.55 -20.70 -9.63
CA LYS A 181 16.56 -20.02 -8.81
C LYS A 181 16.18 -19.93 -7.33
N ASP A 182 14.91 -20.18 -7.00
CA ASP A 182 14.37 -20.03 -5.66
C ASP A 182 13.30 -21.10 -5.37
N LYS A 183 13.79 -22.28 -4.98
CA LYS A 183 12.93 -23.42 -4.66
C LYS A 183 12.09 -23.14 -3.40
N GLU A 184 12.58 -22.33 -2.47
CA GLU A 184 11.85 -22.00 -1.25
C GLU A 184 10.65 -21.10 -1.57
N ARG A 185 10.83 -20.04 -2.37
CA ARG A 185 9.70 -19.23 -2.87
C ARG A 185 8.64 -20.09 -3.57
N THR A 186 9.07 -21.11 -4.30
CA THR A 186 8.14 -22.06 -4.95
C THR A 186 7.32 -22.84 -3.93
N LYS A 187 7.98 -23.40 -2.92
CA LYS A 187 7.34 -24.15 -1.81
C LYS A 187 6.38 -23.25 -1.04
N GLU A 188 6.82 -22.06 -0.69
CA GLU A 188 6.03 -21.08 0.05
C GLU A 188 4.83 -20.56 -0.75
N SER A 189 4.99 -20.32 -2.06
CA SER A 189 3.85 -19.93 -2.93
C SER A 189 2.81 -21.05 -3.03
N LYS A 190 3.24 -22.31 -3.05
CA LYS A 190 2.32 -23.47 -3.03
C LYS A 190 1.61 -23.59 -1.68
N HIS A 191 2.33 -23.42 -0.57
CA HIS A 191 1.78 -23.45 0.78
C HIS A 191 0.74 -22.34 0.99
N LEU A 192 1.09 -21.10 0.63
CA LEU A 192 0.17 -19.96 0.59
C LEU A 192 -1.08 -20.27 -0.24
N GLY A 193 -0.90 -20.82 -1.45
CA GLY A 193 -2.02 -21.20 -2.32
C GLY A 193 -2.95 -22.25 -1.70
N ASN A 194 -2.40 -23.23 -0.97
CA ASN A 194 -3.18 -24.25 -0.28
C ASN A 194 -3.99 -23.65 0.88
N CYS A 195 -3.37 -22.81 1.70
CA CYS A 195 -4.08 -22.14 2.80
C CYS A 195 -5.22 -21.25 2.29
N VAL A 196 -4.97 -20.48 1.22
CA VAL A 196 -5.99 -19.63 0.60
C VAL A 196 -7.11 -20.44 -0.03
N LEU A 197 -6.80 -21.47 -0.81
CA LEU A 197 -7.82 -22.30 -1.45
C LEU A 197 -8.73 -22.98 -0.43
N HIS A 198 -8.16 -23.57 0.61
CA HIS A 198 -8.93 -24.22 1.67
C HIS A 198 -9.93 -23.26 2.31
N GLN A 199 -9.47 -22.07 2.70
CA GLN A 199 -10.33 -21.08 3.34
C GLN A 199 -11.37 -20.46 2.39
N MET A 200 -11.07 -20.34 1.08
CA MET A 200 -12.09 -19.95 0.09
C MET A 200 -13.23 -20.97 0.04
N ILE A 201 -12.91 -22.27 -0.01
CA ILE A 201 -13.90 -23.35 -0.06
C ILE A 201 -14.75 -23.34 1.22
N ASP A 202 -14.12 -23.27 2.39
CA ASP A 202 -14.81 -23.27 3.68
C ASP A 202 -15.83 -22.12 3.80
N GLN A 203 -15.46 -20.91 3.33
CA GLN A 203 -16.30 -19.72 3.48
C GLN A 203 -17.39 -19.58 2.41
N THR A 204 -17.20 -20.17 1.23
CA THR A 204 -18.08 -19.95 0.08
C THR A 204 -18.89 -21.18 -0.34
N GLY A 205 -18.44 -22.38 0.03
CA GLY A 205 -18.98 -23.65 -0.47
C GLY A 205 -18.68 -23.90 -1.96
N MET A 206 -17.80 -23.11 -2.58
CA MET A 206 -17.43 -23.30 -3.99
C MET A 206 -16.64 -24.60 -4.19
N LEU A 207 -16.76 -25.17 -5.38
CA LEU A 207 -15.98 -26.35 -5.75
C LEU A 207 -14.49 -26.01 -5.83
N SER A 208 -13.66 -26.90 -5.30
CA SER A 208 -12.21 -26.83 -5.48
C SER A 208 -11.82 -27.29 -6.87
N ARG A 209 -10.98 -26.51 -7.54
CA ARG A 209 -10.25 -26.94 -8.73
C ARG A 209 -8.77 -27.17 -8.46
N GLY A 210 -8.32 -26.97 -7.22
CA GLY A 210 -6.96 -27.24 -6.77
C GLY A 210 -5.99 -26.08 -6.91
N VAL A 211 -4.80 -26.28 -6.34
CA VAL A 211 -3.64 -25.37 -6.46
C VAL A 211 -2.72 -25.87 -7.56
N LYS A 212 -2.49 -25.04 -8.57
CA LYS A 212 -1.85 -25.43 -9.84
C LYS A 212 -0.61 -24.62 -10.14
N LYS A 213 0.31 -25.20 -10.92
CA LYS A 213 1.39 -24.42 -11.52
C LYS A 213 0.83 -23.62 -12.70
N GLY A 214 1.20 -22.34 -12.77
CA GLY A 214 0.87 -21.44 -13.87
C GLY A 214 2.05 -20.53 -14.20
N ASN A 215 2.16 -20.12 -15.46
CA ASN A 215 3.25 -19.29 -15.96
C ASN A 215 2.83 -17.82 -16.14
N PHE A 216 2.06 -17.28 -15.18
CA PHE A 216 1.57 -15.91 -15.24
C PHE A 216 2.68 -14.92 -14.87
N TYR A 217 2.83 -13.87 -15.67
CA TYR A 217 3.91 -12.90 -15.53
C TYR A 217 4.00 -12.31 -14.11
N VAL A 218 2.87 -11.93 -13.52
CA VAL A 218 2.84 -11.23 -12.23
C VAL A 218 3.31 -12.08 -11.05
N ILE A 219 3.12 -13.39 -11.08
CA ILE A 219 3.63 -14.32 -10.04
C ILE A 219 5.02 -14.86 -10.38
N ARG A 220 5.41 -14.86 -11.66
CA ARG A 220 6.74 -15.30 -12.10
C ARG A 220 7.83 -14.29 -11.74
N GLU A 221 7.56 -13.02 -12.00
CA GLU A 221 8.56 -11.95 -11.92
C GLU A 221 8.58 -11.25 -10.54
N THR A 222 7.70 -11.64 -9.62
CA THR A 222 7.75 -11.22 -8.21
C THR A 222 8.80 -11.98 -7.41
N ALA A 223 9.42 -11.29 -6.46
CA ALA A 223 10.51 -11.84 -5.64
C ALA A 223 10.02 -12.59 -4.38
N MET A 224 8.81 -12.30 -3.91
CA MET A 224 8.20 -12.91 -2.73
C MET A 224 7.30 -14.10 -3.09
N PRO A 225 6.86 -14.92 -2.09
CA PRO A 225 5.79 -15.90 -2.30
C PRO A 225 4.58 -15.25 -2.96
N SER A 226 4.10 -15.85 -4.05
CA SER A 226 3.14 -15.21 -4.94
C SER A 226 2.12 -16.16 -5.51
N ILE A 227 0.86 -15.76 -5.49
CA ILE A 227 -0.27 -16.53 -6.04
C ILE A 227 -1.16 -15.69 -6.96
N LEU A 228 -1.85 -16.35 -7.87
CA LEU A 228 -2.95 -15.79 -8.67
C LEU A 228 -4.21 -16.59 -8.36
N ILE A 229 -5.27 -15.91 -7.97
CA ILE A 229 -6.53 -16.50 -7.52
C ILE A 229 -7.57 -16.28 -8.61
N GLU A 230 -8.21 -17.37 -9.02
CA GLU A 230 -9.41 -17.35 -9.85
C GLU A 230 -10.63 -17.56 -8.95
N GLY A 231 -11.37 -16.48 -8.67
CA GLY A 231 -12.46 -16.45 -7.69
C GLY A 231 -13.79 -17.07 -8.15
N GLY A 232 -13.78 -17.86 -9.23
CA GLY A 232 -14.97 -18.42 -9.88
C GLY A 232 -15.04 -18.10 -11.37
N PHE A 233 -15.94 -18.75 -12.10
CA PHE A 233 -16.13 -18.63 -13.53
C PHE A 233 -17.27 -17.64 -13.85
N MET A 234 -16.93 -16.54 -14.53
CA MET A 234 -17.93 -15.58 -14.99
C MET A 234 -18.86 -16.15 -16.08
N THR A 235 -18.43 -17.18 -16.80
CA THR A 235 -19.23 -17.84 -17.83
C THR A 235 -20.19 -18.90 -17.29
N ASN A 236 -20.06 -19.29 -16.01
CA ASN A 236 -21.01 -20.20 -15.37
C ASN A 236 -22.18 -19.43 -14.77
N LEU A 237 -23.42 -19.71 -15.22
CA LEU A 237 -24.58 -18.91 -14.81
C LEU A 237 -24.89 -18.96 -13.30
N GLN A 238 -24.62 -20.09 -12.64
CA GLN A 238 -24.83 -20.23 -11.20
C GLN A 238 -23.82 -19.39 -10.42
N GLU A 239 -22.53 -19.50 -10.75
CA GLU A 239 -21.48 -18.69 -10.13
C GLU A 239 -21.65 -17.21 -10.46
N PHE A 240 -21.92 -16.88 -11.73
CA PHE A 240 -22.17 -15.50 -12.15
C PHE A 240 -23.32 -14.84 -11.38
N SER A 241 -24.37 -15.59 -11.04
CA SER A 241 -25.45 -15.11 -10.17
C SER A 241 -24.96 -14.74 -8.77
N GLN A 242 -24.02 -15.53 -8.20
CA GLN A 242 -23.41 -15.26 -6.90
C GLN A 242 -22.38 -14.12 -6.97
N LEU A 243 -21.55 -14.05 -8.02
CA LEU A 243 -20.50 -13.03 -8.20
C LEU A 243 -21.04 -11.60 -8.28
N LYS A 244 -22.32 -11.42 -8.63
CA LYS A 244 -23.01 -10.13 -8.56
C LYS A 244 -23.34 -9.68 -7.14
N LYS A 245 -23.37 -10.60 -6.17
CA LYS A 245 -23.82 -10.34 -4.81
C LYS A 245 -22.63 -9.90 -3.96
N ARG A 246 -22.75 -8.72 -3.36
CA ARG A 246 -21.74 -8.18 -2.44
C ARG A 246 -21.48 -9.12 -1.25
N GLU A 247 -22.51 -9.78 -0.74
CA GLU A 247 -22.37 -10.75 0.36
C GLU A 247 -21.44 -11.92 -0.02
N PHE A 248 -21.59 -12.45 -1.23
CA PHE A 248 -20.74 -13.52 -1.73
C PHE A 248 -19.28 -13.06 -1.91
N LEU A 249 -19.08 -11.88 -2.49
CA LEU A 249 -17.74 -11.31 -2.62
C LEU A 249 -17.09 -11.05 -1.24
N SER A 250 -17.87 -10.69 -0.22
CA SER A 250 -17.37 -10.56 1.16
C SER A 250 -16.97 -11.91 1.74
N LYS A 251 -17.75 -12.99 1.53
CA LYS A 251 -17.40 -14.36 1.95
C LYS A 251 -16.10 -14.83 1.29
N LEU A 252 -15.98 -14.63 -0.03
CA LEU A 252 -14.77 -14.97 -0.78
C LEU A 252 -13.56 -14.17 -0.26
N ALA A 253 -13.72 -12.86 -0.06
CA ALA A 253 -12.66 -12.01 0.47
C ALA A 253 -12.24 -12.41 1.89
N GLN A 254 -13.18 -12.79 2.75
CA GLN A 254 -12.90 -13.30 4.09
C GLN A 254 -12.14 -14.64 4.02
N GLY A 255 -12.52 -15.55 3.12
CA GLY A 255 -11.77 -16.79 2.88
C GLY A 255 -10.33 -16.54 2.46
N ILE A 256 -10.11 -15.62 1.52
CA ILE A 256 -8.76 -15.25 1.10
C ILE A 256 -7.96 -14.64 2.26
N ALA A 257 -8.56 -13.71 3.02
CA ALA A 257 -7.89 -13.07 4.15
C ALA A 257 -7.54 -14.08 5.27
N SER A 258 -8.46 -14.98 5.62
CA SER A 258 -8.22 -16.05 6.59
C SER A 258 -7.14 -17.04 6.12
N GLY A 259 -7.09 -17.34 4.83
CA GLY A 259 -6.05 -18.19 4.26
C GLY A 259 -4.66 -17.54 4.29
N VAL A 260 -4.59 -16.24 4.02
CA VAL A 260 -3.37 -15.45 4.17
C VAL A 260 -2.93 -15.38 5.64
N ASP A 261 -3.86 -15.13 6.58
CA ASP A 261 -3.57 -15.11 8.02
C ASP A 261 -3.01 -16.46 8.50
N LYS A 262 -3.64 -17.57 8.07
CA LYS A 262 -3.16 -18.93 8.37
C LYS A 262 -1.76 -19.19 7.83
N TYR A 263 -1.45 -18.72 6.62
CA TYR A 263 -0.10 -18.82 6.04
C TYR A 263 0.92 -18.00 6.84
N LEU A 264 0.60 -16.76 7.19
CA LEU A 264 1.53 -15.86 7.90
C LEU A 264 1.79 -16.28 9.36
N LYS A 265 0.96 -17.16 9.93
CA LYS A 265 1.11 -17.71 11.29
C LYS A 265 1.71 -19.11 11.34
N SER A 266 1.94 -19.77 10.19
CA SER A 266 2.48 -21.14 10.14
C SER A 266 3.99 -21.21 10.22
#